data_AF-G3LNM1-F1
#
_entry.id   AF-G3LNM1-F1
#
_cell.length_a   1.000
_cell.length_b   1.000
_cell.length_c   1.000
_cell.angle_alpha   90.00
_cell.angle_beta   90.00
_cell.angle_gamma   90.00
#
_symmetry.space_group_name_H-M   'P 1'
#
loop_
_entity.id
_entity.type
_entity.pdbx_description
1 polymer ?
#
loop_
_entity_poly.entity_id
_entity_poly.type
_entity_poly.pdbx_seq_one_letter_code
_entity_poly.pdbx_strand_id
1 'polypeptide(L)'
;AIPQDLSDPYLRKWIKPDDNPIVKPDHGENGSDFRDPTTAWFNKKDGYWRMLVGSKEKHRGVAYMYKSRDFKKWVKTKLPIHSSKKTGMWECPDFFPVSLTDKKKGLDFSYDGPNIKHVLKVSLDLARYEYYTLGKYDTKKDSYRPDGNTPDGWDGLRFDYGNFYASKTFFDNKKNRRVLWGWANESDTVEDDNLKGWAGV
;
A
#
# COMPACT_ATOMS: atom_id res chain seq x y z
N ALA A 1 8.75 -13.61 -2.16
CA ALA A 1 9.54 -14.65 -1.47
C ALA A 1 8.64 -15.36 -0.47
N ILE A 2 8.97 -16.59 -0.08
CA ILE A 2 8.27 -17.37 0.97
C ILE A 2 9.29 -17.83 2.02
N PRO A 3 8.92 -17.96 3.30
CA PRO A 3 9.83 -18.51 4.31
C PRO A 3 10.25 -19.93 3.93
N GLN A 4 11.53 -20.24 4.08
CA GLN A 4 12.04 -21.59 3.86
C GLN A 4 11.55 -22.57 4.93
N ASP A 5 11.38 -22.08 6.16
CA ASP A 5 10.94 -22.84 7.32
C ASP A 5 9.91 -22.02 8.10
N LEU A 6 8.65 -22.47 8.10
CA LEU A 6 7.56 -21.82 8.84
C LEU A 6 7.61 -22.08 10.34
N SER A 7 8.42 -23.04 10.79
CA SER A 7 8.62 -23.33 12.22
C SER A 7 9.68 -22.43 12.85
N ASP A 8 10.54 -21.79 12.06
CA ASP A 8 11.52 -20.80 12.55
C ASP A 8 10.80 -19.51 12.97
N PRO A 9 10.72 -19.18 14.27
CA PRO A 9 9.99 -17.99 14.73
C PRO A 9 10.61 -16.67 14.24
N TYR A 10 11.84 -16.71 13.73
CA TYR A 10 12.55 -15.55 13.21
C TYR A 10 12.51 -15.43 11.68
N LEU A 11 12.00 -16.45 10.97
CA LEU A 11 11.92 -16.50 9.51
C LEU A 11 13.25 -16.07 8.83
N ARG A 12 14.38 -16.64 9.25
CA ARG A 12 15.72 -16.14 8.84
C ARG A 12 16.05 -16.40 7.37
N LYS A 13 15.48 -17.45 6.78
CA LYS A 13 15.76 -17.86 5.40
C LYS A 13 14.50 -17.78 4.54
N TRP A 14 14.66 -17.25 3.34
CA TRP A 14 13.58 -17.01 2.39
C TRP A 14 13.93 -17.58 1.01
N ILE A 15 12.95 -18.18 0.35
CA ILE A 15 13.05 -18.69 -1.01
C ILE A 15 12.34 -17.70 -1.95
N LYS A 16 13.00 -17.34 -3.05
CA LYS A 16 12.39 -16.63 -4.17
C LYS A 16 12.05 -17.67 -5.24
N PRO A 17 10.76 -17.88 -5.56
CA PRO A 17 10.39 -18.81 -6.63
C PRO A 17 11.02 -18.48 -7.99
N ASP A 18 11.31 -19.49 -8.79
CA ASP A 18 11.93 -19.33 -10.12
C ASP A 18 10.98 -18.76 -11.18
N ASP A 19 9.66 -18.79 -10.92
CA ASP A 19 8.61 -18.25 -11.78
C ASP A 19 8.37 -16.74 -11.58
N ASN A 20 9.28 -16.05 -10.87
CA ASN A 20 9.30 -14.59 -10.81
C ASN A 20 9.76 -13.97 -12.14
N PRO A 21 9.24 -12.77 -12.52
CA PRO A 21 8.26 -11.97 -11.79
C PRO A 21 6.82 -12.45 -12.01
N ILE A 22 6.05 -12.56 -10.92
CA ILE A 22 4.64 -12.99 -10.96
C ILE A 22 3.66 -11.87 -11.38
N VAL A 23 4.13 -10.62 -11.34
CA VAL A 23 3.42 -9.43 -11.82
C VAL A 23 4.46 -8.56 -12.54
N LYS A 24 4.14 -8.10 -13.75
CA LYS A 24 4.98 -7.22 -14.57
C LYS A 24 4.13 -6.09 -15.15
N PRO A 25 4.73 -4.94 -15.49
CA PRO A 25 4.01 -3.87 -16.18
C PRO A 25 3.44 -4.37 -17.50
N ASP A 26 2.20 -3.97 -17.81
CA ASP A 26 1.56 -4.25 -19.09
C ASP A 26 2.22 -3.47 -20.24
N HIS A 27 1.92 -3.87 -21.48
CA HIS A 27 2.37 -3.12 -22.66
C HIS A 27 1.87 -1.66 -22.61
N GLY A 28 2.81 -0.72 -22.62
CA GLY A 28 2.54 0.72 -22.54
C GLY A 28 2.64 1.33 -21.15
N GLU A 29 2.82 0.50 -20.11
CA GLU A 29 3.15 0.99 -18.76
C GLU A 29 4.64 1.27 -18.63
N ASN A 30 4.98 2.28 -17.84
CA ASN A 30 6.37 2.57 -17.54
C ASN A 30 6.86 1.61 -16.45
N GLY A 31 7.73 0.67 -16.82
CA GLY A 31 8.34 -0.25 -15.85
C GLY A 31 9.17 0.43 -14.76
N SER A 32 9.70 1.64 -15.03
CA SER A 32 10.38 2.46 -14.02
C SER A 32 9.42 3.19 -13.08
N ASP A 33 8.11 3.14 -13.31
CA ASP A 33 7.05 3.69 -12.45
C ASP A 33 6.05 2.58 -12.09
N PHE A 34 6.51 1.38 -11.77
CA PHE A 34 5.66 0.24 -11.40
C PHE A 34 6.29 -0.53 -10.24
N ARG A 35 5.88 -0.24 -9.00
CA ARG A 35 6.54 -0.77 -7.79
C ARG A 35 5.63 -0.77 -6.56
N ASP A 36 6.18 -1.31 -5.48
CA ASP A 36 5.64 -1.27 -4.12
C ASP A 36 4.29 -2.00 -3.95
N PRO A 37 4.28 -3.34 -4.08
CA PRO A 37 3.07 -4.12 -3.83
C PRO A 37 2.57 -3.95 -2.38
N THR A 38 1.25 -3.84 -2.22
CA THR A 38 0.62 -3.80 -0.88
C THR A 38 0.62 -5.16 -0.20
N THR A 39 0.31 -5.18 1.10
CA THR A 39 -0.27 -6.39 1.72
C THR A 39 -1.52 -6.79 0.92
N ALA A 40 -1.61 -8.06 0.56
CA ALA A 40 -2.76 -8.59 -0.17
C ALA A 40 -3.93 -8.87 0.79
N TRP A 41 -5.17 -8.72 0.31
CA TRP A 41 -6.37 -9.05 1.07
C TRP A 41 -7.27 -10.03 0.33
N PHE A 42 -7.95 -10.89 1.07
CA PHE A 42 -8.80 -11.93 0.52
C PHE A 42 -10.27 -11.53 0.57
N ASN A 43 -10.98 -11.67 -0.55
CA ASN A 43 -12.44 -11.57 -0.56
C ASN A 43 -13.05 -12.96 -0.54
N LYS A 44 -13.65 -13.33 0.59
CA LYS A 44 -14.28 -14.64 0.76
C LYS A 44 -15.47 -14.88 -0.18
N LYS A 45 -16.10 -13.81 -0.70
CA LYS A 45 -17.29 -13.91 -1.55
C LYS A 45 -17.00 -14.38 -2.97
N ASP A 46 -15.81 -14.09 -3.50
CA ASP A 46 -15.39 -14.55 -4.84
C ASP A 46 -14.18 -15.50 -4.84
N GLY A 47 -13.51 -15.62 -3.69
CA GLY A 47 -12.38 -16.52 -3.51
C GLY A 47 -11.11 -16.05 -4.21
N TYR A 48 -10.91 -14.74 -4.32
CA TYR A 48 -9.68 -14.14 -4.86
C TYR A 48 -8.99 -13.25 -3.83
N TRP A 49 -7.67 -13.32 -3.82
CA TRP A 49 -6.78 -12.30 -3.26
C TRP A 49 -6.74 -11.08 -4.17
N ARG A 50 -6.53 -9.91 -3.58
CA ARG A 50 -6.22 -8.66 -4.28
C ARG A 50 -4.93 -8.06 -3.74
N MET A 51 -4.21 -7.38 -4.61
CA MET A 51 -3.00 -6.62 -4.28
C MET A 51 -2.99 -5.36 -5.13
N LEU A 52 -2.51 -4.24 -4.57
CA LEU A 52 -2.27 -3.03 -5.36
C LEU A 52 -0.79 -2.89 -5.69
N VAL A 53 -0.49 -2.27 -6.83
CA VAL A 53 0.84 -1.82 -7.21
C VAL A 53 0.76 -0.34 -7.58
N GLY A 54 1.68 0.46 -7.03
CA GLY A 54 1.76 1.89 -7.28
C GLY A 54 2.35 2.20 -8.65
N SER A 55 1.77 3.17 -9.34
CA SER A 55 2.20 3.60 -10.68
C SER A 55 1.75 5.01 -11.03
N LYS A 56 2.03 5.43 -12.27
CA LYS A 56 1.43 6.61 -12.90
C LYS A 56 1.17 6.41 -14.39
N GLU A 57 0.17 7.12 -14.88
CA GLU A 57 -0.08 7.35 -16.30
C GLU A 57 0.10 8.83 -16.62
N LYS A 58 1.19 9.18 -17.30
CA LYS A 58 1.61 10.58 -17.49
C LYS A 58 1.75 11.28 -16.14
N HIS A 59 0.86 12.23 -15.83
CA HIS A 59 0.83 12.99 -14.56
C HIS A 59 -0.25 12.50 -13.58
N ARG A 60 -0.96 11.41 -13.91
CA ARG A 60 -2.01 10.82 -13.07
C ARG A 60 -1.41 9.69 -12.24
N GLY A 61 -1.45 9.79 -10.91
CA GLY A 61 -1.08 8.69 -10.03
C GLY A 61 -2.13 7.60 -10.04
N VAL A 62 -1.71 6.35 -10.02
CA VAL A 62 -2.58 5.18 -10.19
C VAL A 62 -2.20 4.08 -9.21
N ALA A 63 -3.21 3.43 -8.62
CA ALA A 63 -3.03 2.17 -7.90
C ALA A 63 -3.68 1.03 -8.71
N TYR A 64 -2.88 0.28 -9.46
CA TYR A 64 -3.37 -0.87 -10.22
C TYR A 64 -3.73 -2.01 -9.29
N MET A 65 -4.87 -2.65 -9.52
CA MET A 65 -5.28 -3.83 -8.76
C MET A 65 -5.00 -5.10 -9.56
N TYR A 66 -4.50 -6.12 -8.85
CA TYR A 66 -4.31 -7.46 -9.37
C TYR A 66 -5.11 -8.46 -8.53
N LYS A 67 -5.59 -9.54 -9.16
CA LYS A 67 -6.32 -10.63 -8.50
C LYS A 67 -5.61 -11.96 -8.67
N SER A 68 -5.65 -12.80 -7.65
CA SER A 68 -5.10 -14.17 -7.70
C SER A 68 -5.90 -15.13 -6.83
N ARG A 69 -5.99 -16.40 -7.21
CA ARG A 69 -6.53 -17.45 -6.32
C ARG A 69 -5.44 -18.13 -5.48
N ASP A 70 -4.20 -18.12 -5.96
CA ASP A 70 -3.11 -19.00 -5.50
C ASP A 70 -1.82 -18.26 -5.12
N PHE A 71 -1.82 -16.92 -5.15
CA PHE A 71 -0.65 -16.05 -4.96
C PHE A 71 0.47 -16.18 -6.01
N LYS A 72 0.29 -17.03 -7.03
CA LYS A 72 1.29 -17.26 -8.09
C LYS A 72 0.88 -16.60 -9.39
N LYS A 73 -0.36 -16.83 -9.82
CA LYS A 73 -0.91 -16.22 -11.04
C LYS A 73 -1.74 -15.01 -10.68
N TRP A 74 -1.25 -13.84 -11.06
CA TRP A 74 -1.91 -12.55 -10.83
C TRP A 74 -2.41 -11.98 -12.15
N VAL A 75 -3.68 -11.59 -12.16
CA VAL A 75 -4.33 -10.97 -13.32
C VAL A 75 -4.74 -9.56 -12.94
N LYS A 76 -4.29 -8.58 -13.72
CA LYS A 76 -4.66 -7.19 -13.53
C LYS A 76 -6.15 -6.98 -13.80
N THR A 77 -6.80 -6.15 -12.99
CA THR A 77 -8.18 -5.75 -13.23
C THR A 77 -8.27 -4.75 -14.37
N LYS A 78 -9.44 -4.67 -15.03
CA LYS A 78 -9.68 -3.74 -16.15
C LYS A 78 -9.49 -2.28 -15.74
N LEU A 79 -9.85 -1.93 -14.52
CA LEU A 79 -9.72 -0.59 -13.95
C LEU A 79 -8.82 -0.65 -12.72
N PRO A 80 -8.00 0.39 -12.47
CA PRO A 80 -7.31 0.53 -11.18
C PRO A 80 -8.34 0.68 -10.05
N ILE A 81 -7.92 0.43 -8.80
CA ILE A 81 -8.83 0.63 -7.66
C ILE A 81 -9.20 2.10 -7.51
N HIS A 82 -8.23 2.99 -7.77
CA HIS A 82 -8.33 4.44 -7.66
C HIS A 82 -7.19 5.12 -8.42
N SER A 83 -7.38 6.41 -8.71
CA SER A 83 -6.36 7.27 -9.32
C SER A 83 -6.70 8.74 -9.11
N SER A 84 -5.69 9.60 -9.06
CA SER A 84 -5.89 11.06 -8.98
C SER A 84 -5.03 11.80 -10.01
N LYS A 85 -5.56 12.90 -10.55
CA LYS A 85 -4.87 13.72 -11.57
C LYS A 85 -3.85 14.63 -10.90
N LYS A 86 -2.74 14.90 -11.59
CA LYS A 86 -1.70 15.85 -11.17
C LYS A 86 -1.01 15.50 -9.85
N THR A 87 -0.97 14.22 -9.49
CA THR A 87 -0.29 13.71 -8.29
C THR A 87 1.06 13.05 -8.59
N GLY A 88 1.34 12.74 -9.86
CA GLY A 88 2.60 12.08 -10.25
C GLY A 88 2.64 10.60 -9.85
N MET A 89 3.84 10.08 -9.57
CA MET A 89 4.02 8.68 -9.16
C MET A 89 3.44 8.45 -7.76
N TRP A 90 2.66 7.38 -7.62
CA TRP A 90 2.22 6.87 -6.33
C TRP A 90 3.13 5.74 -5.88
N GLU A 91 3.94 6.01 -4.87
CA GLU A 91 4.81 5.03 -4.22
C GLU A 91 4.17 4.48 -2.96
N CYS A 92 4.65 3.32 -2.51
CA CYS A 92 4.31 2.71 -1.23
C CYS A 92 2.81 2.78 -0.89
N PRO A 93 1.90 2.34 -1.80
CA PRO A 93 0.49 2.29 -1.49
C PRO A 93 0.24 1.43 -0.25
N ASP A 94 -0.84 1.75 0.45
CA ASP A 94 -1.40 0.92 1.50
C ASP A 94 -2.93 1.03 1.49
N PHE A 95 -3.61 -0.08 1.70
CA PHE A 95 -5.06 -0.15 1.61
C PHE A 95 -5.63 -1.06 2.69
N PHE A 96 -6.42 -0.49 3.59
CA PHE A 96 -6.88 -1.23 4.76
C PHE A 96 -8.20 -0.73 5.35
N PRO A 97 -8.97 -1.61 6.02
CA PRO A 97 -10.19 -1.21 6.70
C PRO A 97 -9.92 -0.61 8.09
N VAL A 98 -10.82 0.27 8.50
CA VAL A 98 -10.89 0.87 9.85
C VAL A 98 -12.31 0.78 10.39
N SER A 99 -12.44 0.56 11.70
CA SER A 99 -13.74 0.45 12.38
C SER A 99 -14.35 1.82 12.61
N LEU A 100 -15.66 1.95 12.37
CA LEU A 100 -16.43 3.16 12.68
C LEU A 100 -17.02 3.14 14.09
N THR A 101 -17.13 1.97 14.71
CA THR A 101 -17.77 1.78 16.02
C THR A 101 -16.76 1.58 17.15
N ASP A 102 -15.61 0.96 16.86
CA ASP A 102 -14.57 0.69 17.85
C ASP A 102 -13.22 1.26 17.40
N LYS A 103 -12.93 2.49 17.86
CA LYS A 103 -11.72 3.23 17.51
C LYS A 103 -10.44 2.65 18.14
N LYS A 104 -10.55 1.74 19.11
CA LYS A 104 -9.38 1.12 19.76
C LYS A 104 -8.94 -0.16 19.05
N LYS A 105 -9.76 -0.67 18.13
CA LYS A 105 -9.56 -1.96 17.46
C LYS A 105 -9.13 -1.78 16.00
N GLY A 106 -7.97 -2.35 15.67
CA GLY A 106 -7.55 -2.57 14.29
C GLY A 106 -8.36 -3.69 13.64
N LEU A 107 -8.50 -3.63 12.32
CA LEU A 107 -9.15 -4.66 11.53
C LEU A 107 -8.13 -5.34 10.63
N ASP A 108 -8.27 -6.66 10.45
CA ASP A 108 -7.52 -7.40 9.44
C ASP A 108 -7.78 -6.83 8.04
N PHE A 109 -6.81 -6.93 7.13
CA PHE A 109 -6.94 -6.44 5.75
C PHE A 109 -8.12 -7.07 4.99
N SER A 110 -8.48 -8.32 5.32
CA SER A 110 -9.56 -9.07 4.69
C SER A 110 -10.91 -8.91 5.41
N TYR A 111 -11.02 -8.01 6.38
CA TYR A 111 -12.28 -7.77 7.10
C TYR A 111 -13.32 -7.10 6.18
N ASP A 112 -14.49 -7.74 6.01
CA ASP A 112 -15.57 -7.30 5.12
C ASP A 112 -16.93 -7.13 5.82
N GLY A 113 -16.91 -7.03 7.16
CA GLY A 113 -18.09 -6.83 7.99
C GLY A 113 -18.68 -5.41 7.92
N PRO A 114 -19.80 -5.16 8.62
CA PRO A 114 -20.44 -3.85 8.63
C PRO A 114 -19.61 -2.81 9.40
N ASN A 115 -20.02 -1.55 9.28
CA ASN A 115 -19.52 -0.41 10.07
C ASN A 115 -18.02 -0.15 9.90
N ILE A 116 -17.54 -0.18 8.65
CA ILE A 116 -16.16 0.12 8.31
C ILE A 116 -16.05 1.19 7.24
N LYS A 117 -14.89 1.85 7.23
CA LYS A 117 -14.36 2.56 6.05
C LYS A 117 -13.05 1.93 5.64
N HIS A 118 -12.60 2.28 4.45
CA HIS A 118 -11.27 1.95 3.97
C HIS A 118 -10.42 3.20 3.90
N VAL A 119 -9.15 3.04 4.23
CA VAL A 119 -8.10 4.03 4.02
C VAL A 119 -7.31 3.62 2.80
N LEU A 120 -7.15 4.55 1.85
CA LEU A 120 -6.15 4.45 0.79
C LEU A 120 -5.06 5.47 1.09
N LYS A 121 -3.84 4.99 1.33
CA LYS A 121 -2.64 5.81 1.50
C LYS A 121 -1.69 5.60 0.34
N VAL A 122 -1.02 6.66 -0.09
CA VAL A 122 0.13 6.60 -1.00
C VAL A 122 1.20 7.62 -0.58
N SER A 123 2.44 7.35 -0.95
CA SER A 123 3.55 8.28 -0.87
C SER A 123 3.71 8.99 -2.22
N LEU A 124 3.70 10.32 -2.23
CA LEU A 124 3.81 11.11 -3.46
C LEU A 124 5.28 11.37 -3.78
N ASP A 125 5.79 10.80 -4.86
CA ASP A 125 7.22 10.93 -5.24
C ASP A 125 7.62 12.41 -5.43
N LEU A 126 6.77 13.18 -6.12
CA LEU A 126 7.05 14.59 -6.44
C LEU A 126 7.09 15.49 -5.20
N ALA A 127 6.28 15.17 -4.20
CA ALA A 127 6.04 16.08 -3.08
C ALA A 127 6.81 15.66 -1.81
N ARG A 128 7.34 14.43 -1.78
CA ARG A 128 8.11 13.86 -0.67
C ARG A 128 7.36 13.84 0.68
N TYR A 129 6.05 13.69 0.63
CA TYR A 129 5.22 13.30 1.77
C TYR A 129 4.18 12.27 1.33
N GLU A 130 3.53 11.69 2.31
CA GLU A 130 2.41 10.79 2.13
C GLU A 130 1.08 11.45 2.40
N TYR A 131 0.04 10.95 1.75
CA TYR A 131 -1.33 11.35 2.02
C TYR A 131 -2.24 10.14 2.08
N TYR A 132 -3.38 10.30 2.74
CA TYR A 132 -4.42 9.29 2.76
C TYR A 132 -5.81 9.91 2.60
N THR A 133 -6.74 9.09 2.11
CA THR A 133 -8.16 9.40 2.08
C THR A 133 -8.93 8.32 2.84
N LEU A 134 -10.10 8.68 3.36
CA LEU A 134 -11.10 7.72 3.82
C LEU A 134 -12.21 7.58 2.79
N GLY A 135 -12.72 6.37 2.65
CA GLY A 135 -13.78 6.09 1.68
C GLY A 135 -14.42 4.73 1.84
N LYS A 136 -15.21 4.36 0.82
CA LYS A 136 -15.90 3.07 0.73
C LYS A 136 -15.27 2.22 -0.35
N TYR A 137 -15.04 0.95 -0.02
CA TYR A 137 -14.60 -0.07 -0.97
C TYR A 137 -15.80 -0.93 -1.39
N ASP A 138 -16.12 -0.91 -2.68
CA ASP A 138 -17.11 -1.81 -3.27
C ASP A 138 -16.41 -3.10 -3.71
N THR A 139 -16.55 -4.15 -2.89
CA THR A 139 -15.93 -5.47 -3.13
C THR A 139 -16.50 -6.20 -4.35
N LYS A 140 -17.67 -5.82 -4.87
CA LYS A 140 -18.24 -6.42 -6.08
C LYS A 140 -17.70 -5.74 -7.34
N LYS A 141 -17.51 -4.43 -7.30
CA LYS A 141 -16.96 -3.65 -8.41
C LYS A 141 -15.44 -3.55 -8.40
N ASP A 142 -14.81 -4.00 -7.31
CA ASP A 142 -13.37 -3.85 -7.06
C ASP A 142 -12.93 -2.37 -7.21
N SER A 143 -13.72 -1.45 -6.64
CA SER A 143 -13.52 0.01 -6.75
C SER A 143 -13.53 0.70 -5.39
N TYR A 144 -12.62 1.64 -5.18
CA TYR A 144 -12.59 2.50 -4.00
C TYR A 144 -13.09 3.91 -4.35
N ARG A 145 -13.93 4.47 -3.48
CA ARG A 145 -14.43 5.84 -3.62
C ARG A 145 -14.13 6.62 -2.33
N PRO A 146 -13.23 7.63 -2.39
CA PRO A 146 -13.06 8.57 -1.28
C PRO A 146 -14.39 9.23 -0.90
N ASP A 147 -14.57 9.56 0.37
CA ASP A 147 -15.77 10.25 0.85
C ASP A 147 -15.93 11.66 0.25
N GLY A 148 -14.82 12.28 -0.16
CA GLY A 148 -14.79 13.63 -0.75
C GLY A 148 -14.76 14.78 0.26
N ASN A 149 -14.62 14.48 1.55
CA ASN A 149 -14.54 15.48 2.62
C ASN A 149 -13.17 16.16 2.73
N THR A 150 -12.14 15.59 2.10
CA THR A 150 -10.77 16.08 2.10
C THR A 150 -10.19 15.97 0.70
N PRO A 151 -9.19 16.80 0.34
CA PRO A 151 -8.55 16.71 -0.96
C PRO A 151 -7.94 15.33 -1.23
N ASP A 152 -8.02 14.88 -2.48
CA ASP A 152 -7.46 13.62 -2.97
C ASP A 152 -6.16 13.90 -3.72
N GLY A 153 -5.12 14.22 -2.96
CA GLY A 153 -3.83 14.58 -3.50
C GLY A 153 -2.92 15.26 -2.47
N TRP A 154 -2.05 16.11 -3.00
CA TRP A 154 -0.89 16.70 -2.33
C TRP A 154 -1.27 17.65 -1.15
N ASP A 155 -2.45 18.24 -1.23
CA ASP A 155 -3.12 19.08 -0.24
C ASP A 155 -4.06 18.30 0.70
N GLY A 156 -4.06 16.96 0.64
CA GLY A 156 -4.87 16.08 1.46
C GLY A 156 -4.35 15.89 2.89
N LEU A 157 -5.03 15.01 3.64
CA LEU A 157 -4.60 14.62 4.98
C LEU A 157 -3.32 13.79 4.93
N ARG A 158 -2.45 14.01 5.92
CA ARG A 158 -1.18 13.28 6.08
C ARG A 158 -1.17 12.57 7.43
N PHE A 159 -0.44 11.46 7.52
CA PHE A 159 -0.21 10.83 8.83
C PHE A 159 0.72 11.67 9.70
N ASP A 160 1.69 12.34 9.07
CA ASP A 160 2.62 13.26 9.70
C ASP A 160 2.85 14.47 8.78
N TYR A 161 3.11 15.64 9.36
CA TYR A 161 3.29 16.91 8.64
C TYR A 161 4.75 17.38 8.60
N GLY A 162 5.67 16.62 9.19
CA GLY A 162 7.11 16.81 9.15
C GLY A 162 7.80 15.82 8.21
N ASN A 163 8.92 15.27 8.65
CA ASN A 163 9.74 14.35 7.86
C ASN A 163 9.31 12.90 8.08
N PHE A 164 8.46 12.40 7.18
CA PHE A 164 7.86 11.07 7.27
C PHE A 164 7.46 10.57 5.88
N TYR A 165 7.99 9.42 5.49
CA TYR A 165 7.79 8.88 4.15
C TYR A 165 7.70 7.36 4.12
N ALA A 166 7.29 6.83 2.96
CA ALA A 166 7.22 5.40 2.66
C ALA A 166 6.46 4.55 3.70
N SER A 167 5.49 5.14 4.42
CA SER A 167 4.83 4.42 5.50
C SER A 167 4.07 3.17 5.05
N LYS A 168 3.96 2.21 5.96
CA LYS A 168 3.22 0.96 5.74
C LYS A 168 2.62 0.46 7.03
N THR A 169 1.38 -0.02 6.95
CA THR A 169 0.71 -0.63 8.09
C THR A 169 0.79 -2.15 8.05
N PHE A 170 0.70 -2.76 9.24
CA PHE A 170 0.35 -4.15 9.40
C PHE A 170 -0.68 -4.32 10.52
N PHE A 171 -1.36 -5.46 10.52
CA PHE A 171 -2.30 -5.81 11.58
C PHE A 171 -1.62 -6.67 12.64
N ASP A 172 -1.50 -6.14 13.86
CA ASP A 172 -1.05 -6.86 15.05
C ASP A 172 -2.25 -7.60 15.65
N ASN A 173 -2.40 -8.87 15.25
CA ASN A 173 -3.50 -9.72 15.68
C ASN A 173 -3.46 -10.05 17.18
N LYS A 174 -2.29 -10.06 17.83
CA LYS A 174 -2.15 -10.34 19.26
C LYS A 174 -2.80 -9.25 20.11
N LYS A 175 -2.68 -8.00 19.68
CA LYS A 175 -3.25 -6.83 20.37
C LYS A 175 -4.47 -6.23 19.66
N ASN A 176 -4.94 -6.85 18.59
CA ASN A 176 -6.05 -6.38 17.76
C ASN A 176 -5.91 -4.90 17.38
N ARG A 177 -4.73 -4.49 16.90
CA ARG A 177 -4.43 -3.10 16.54
C ARG A 177 -3.75 -3.01 15.18
N ARG A 178 -3.90 -1.87 14.51
CA ARG A 178 -3.12 -1.54 13.32
C ARG A 178 -1.90 -0.73 13.75
N VAL A 179 -0.73 -1.14 13.29
CA VAL A 179 0.54 -0.44 13.55
C VAL A 179 1.00 0.18 12.25
N LEU A 180 1.45 1.43 12.30
CA LEU A 180 2.03 2.18 11.18
C LEU A 180 3.54 2.29 11.40
N TRP A 181 4.31 1.85 10.42
CA TRP A 181 5.73 2.18 10.31
C TRP A 181 5.90 3.29 9.29
N GLY A 182 6.86 4.18 9.49
CA GLY A 182 7.30 5.14 8.48
C GLY A 182 8.79 5.40 8.63
N TRP A 183 9.39 5.84 7.53
CA TRP A 183 10.80 6.17 7.44
C TRP A 183 10.96 7.69 7.55
N ALA A 184 11.88 8.14 8.38
CA ALA A 184 12.36 9.51 8.39
C ALA A 184 13.79 9.52 7.86
N ASN A 185 14.02 10.24 6.77
CA ASN A 185 15.39 10.45 6.29
C ASN A 185 16.07 11.54 7.13
N GLU A 186 17.35 11.76 6.87
CA GLU A 186 18.10 12.77 7.62
C GLU A 186 17.68 14.19 7.22
N SER A 187 17.96 15.15 8.10
CA SER A 187 17.77 16.59 7.85
C SER A 187 19.07 17.37 7.94
N ASP A 188 20.20 16.68 8.02
CA ASP A 188 21.56 17.21 7.86
C ASP A 188 22.06 17.05 6.43
N THR A 189 23.37 17.17 6.22
CA THR A 189 23.98 17.14 4.89
C THR A 189 24.43 15.73 4.49
N VAL A 190 24.57 15.49 3.18
CA VAL A 190 25.11 14.22 2.67
C VAL A 190 26.56 14.01 3.12
N GLU A 191 27.32 15.09 3.31
CA GLU A 191 28.66 15.05 3.90
C GLU A 191 28.63 14.50 5.33
N ASP A 192 27.69 14.96 6.16
CA ASP A 192 27.51 14.47 7.54
C ASP A 192 27.09 12.99 7.55
N ASP A 193 26.19 12.57 6.65
CA ASP A 193 25.83 11.17 6.45
C ASP A 193 27.05 10.28 6.20
N ASN A 194 27.94 10.73 5.30
CA ASN A 194 29.16 10.01 4.97
C ASN A 194 30.15 9.97 6.16
N LEU A 195 30.25 11.05 6.94
CA LEU A 195 31.14 11.12 8.10
C LEU A 195 30.64 10.26 9.27
N LYS A 196 29.33 10.28 9.55
CA LYS A 196 28.72 9.51 10.65
C LYS A 196 28.54 8.02 10.28
N GLY A 197 28.48 7.70 8.99
CA GLY A 197 28.47 6.33 8.47
C GLY A 197 27.11 5.62 8.49
N TRP A 198 26.02 6.38 8.68
CA TRP A 198 24.64 5.87 8.65
C TRP A 198 23.68 7.00 8.27
N ALA A 199 22.51 6.67 7.72
CA ALA A 199 21.46 7.63 7.39
C ALA A 199 20.08 6.94 7.36
N GLY A 200 19.07 7.62 7.93
CA GLY A 200 17.68 7.18 7.94
C GLY A 200 17.31 6.35 9.17
N VAL A 201 16.09 6.58 9.67
CA VAL A 201 15.49 5.88 10.84
C VAL A 201 14.06 5.43 10.60
#